data_AF-A0A3N5PMX8-F1
#
_entry.id   AF-A0A3N5PMX8-F1
#
_cell.length_a   1.000
_cell.length_b   1.000
_cell.length_c   1.000
_cell.angle_alpha   90.00
_cell.angle_beta   90.00
_cell.angle_gamma   90.00
#
_symmetry.space_group_name_H-M   'P 1'
#
loop_
_entity.id
_entity.type
_entity.pdbx_description
1 polymer ?
#
loop_
_entity_poly.entity_id
_entity_poly.type
_entity_poly.pdbx_seq_one_letter_code
_entity_poly.pdbx_strand_id
1 'polypeptide(L)' 'MKIRIEIKTNETGGYTATCPSLPGCICRGQSRDEVKEKINEAICGYIASVGDFVPEKRELIEV' A
#
# COMPACT_ATOMS: atom_id res chain seq x y z
N MET A 1 5.81 5.43 10.99
CA MET A 1 5.58 6.54 10.04
C MET A 1 4.13 6.52 9.60
N LYS A 2 3.47 7.67 9.40
CA LYS A 2 2.11 7.73 8.86
C LYS A 2 2.19 7.97 7.36
N ILE A 3 1.86 6.97 6.56
CA ILE A 3 1.85 7.07 5.09
C ILE A 3 0.39 7.17 4.67
N ARG A 4 0.05 8.20 3.89
CA ARG A 4 -1.30 8.36 3.35
C ARG A 4 -1.42 7.48 2.10
N ILE A 5 -2.51 6.74 2.02
CA ILE A 5 -2.84 5.88 0.88
C ILE A 5 -4.23 6.31 0.40
N GLU A 6 -4.34 6.57 -0.90
CA GLU A 6 -5.57 6.99 -1.54
C GLU A 6 -6.15 5.81 -2.32
N ILE A 7 -7.30 5.29 -1.90
CA ILE A 7 -7.96 4.13 -2.54
C ILE A 7 -9.16 4.63 -3.36
N LYS A 8 -9.12 4.38 -4.66
CA LYS A 8 -10.19 4.69 -5.61
C LYS A 8 -10.85 3.41 -6.12
N THR A 9 -12.17 3.39 -6.13
CA THR A 9 -12.99 2.39 -6.82
C THR A 9 -13.18 2.80 -8.28
N ASN A 10 -12.92 1.87 -9.20
CA ASN A 10 -13.31 1.99 -10.60
C ASN A 10 -14.75 1.53 -10.80
N GLU A 11 -15.44 2.14 -11.77
CA GLU A 11 -16.81 1.77 -12.18
C GLU A 11 -16.95 0.30 -12.59
N THR A 12 -15.85 -0.35 -13.02
CA THR A 12 -15.83 -1.78 -13.40
C THR A 12 -15.65 -2.73 -12.21
N GLY A 13 -15.71 -2.24 -10.96
CA GLY A 13 -15.61 -3.08 -9.76
C GLY A 13 -14.19 -3.42 -9.32
N GLY A 14 -13.19 -2.63 -9.74
CA GLY A 14 -11.80 -2.76 -9.29
C GLY A 14 -11.41 -1.66 -8.30
N TYR A 15 -10.39 -1.91 -7.49
CA TYR A 15 -9.79 -0.96 -6.56
C TYR A 15 -8.40 -0.57 -7.03
N THR A 16 -8.06 0.70 -6.88
CA THR A 16 -6.73 1.25 -7.17
C THR A 16 -6.28 2.04 -5.96
N ALA A 17 -5.21 1.60 -5.30
CA ALA A 17 -4.56 2.39 -4.27
C ALA A 17 -3.32 3.07 -4.83
N THR A 18 -3.14 4.31 -4.43
CA THR A 18 -1.99 5.12 -4.80
C THR A 18 -1.44 5.76 -3.55
N CYS A 19 -0.12 5.72 -3.39
CA CYS A 19 0.55 6.39 -2.28
C CYS A 19 1.12 7.75 -2.73
N PRO A 20 0.54 8.91 -2.35
CA PRO A 20 1.12 10.21 -2.67
C PRO A 20 2.49 10.45 -2.04
N SER A 21 2.82 9.76 -0.95
CA SER A 21 4.14 9.87 -0.30
C SER A 21 5.25 9.12 -1.03
N LEU A 22 4.90 8.16 -1.89
CA LEU A 22 5.85 7.35 -2.66
C LEU A 22 5.46 7.43 -4.13
N PRO A 23 5.88 8.49 -4.84
CA PRO A 23 5.55 8.68 -6.25
C PRO A 23 6.04 7.47 -7.05
N GLY A 24 5.10 6.67 -7.55
CA GLY A 24 5.37 5.41 -8.27
C GLY A 24 4.80 4.16 -7.59
N CYS A 25 4.40 4.24 -6.32
CA CYS A 25 3.76 3.11 -5.63
C CYS A 25 2.24 3.13 -5.88
N ILE A 26 1.82 2.37 -6.89
CA ILE A 26 0.43 2.21 -7.32
C ILE A 26 0.09 0.73 -7.30
N CYS A 27 -1.00 0.37 -6.62
CA CYS A 27 -1.50 -1.00 -6.57
C CYS A 27 -2.93 -1.07 -7.10
N ARG A 28 -3.23 -2.12 -7.86
CA ARG A 28 -4.58 -2.42 -8.37
C ARG A 28 -4.98 -3.83 -7.94
N GLY A 29 -6.26 -4.01 -7.70
CA GLY A 29 -6.82 -5.28 -7.25
C GLY A 29 -8.34 -5.29 -7.30
N GLN A 30 -8.95 -6.45 -7.10
CA GLN A 30 -10.41 -6.61 -7.21
C GLN A 30 -11.14 -6.33 -5.89
N SER A 31 -10.40 -6.28 -4.77
CA SER A 31 -10.93 -6.01 -3.44
C SER A 31 -10.12 -4.95 -2.70
N ARG A 32 -10.76 -4.24 -1.77
CA ARG A 32 -10.08 -3.25 -0.89
C ARG A 32 -8.95 -3.89 -0.11
N ASP A 33 -9.17 -5.09 0.40
CA ASP A 33 -8.22 -5.82 1.22
C ASP A 33 -6.97 -6.22 0.43
N GLU A 34 -7.15 -6.83 -0.74
CA GLU A 34 -6.06 -7.21 -1.65
C GLU A 34 -5.17 -6.02 -2.01
N VAL A 35 -5.80 -4.87 -2.33
CA VAL A 35 -5.06 -3.66 -2.69
C VAL A 35 -4.30 -3.09 -1.49
N LYS A 36 -4.87 -3.20 -0.29
CA LYS A 36 -4.29 -2.73 0.96
C LYS A 36 -3.11 -3.59 1.41
N GLU A 37 -3.19 -4.90 1.21
CA GLU A 37 -2.07 -5.83 1.42
C GLU A 37 -0.93 -5.54 0.45
N LYS A 38 -1.23 -5.48 -0.86
CA LYS A 38 -0.23 -5.19 -1.90
C LYS A 38 0.51 -3.89 -1.68
N ILE A 39 -0.19 -2.81 -1.34
CA ILE A 39 0.46 -1.52 -1.10
C ILE A 39 1.28 -1.53 0.19
N ASN A 40 0.87 -2.29 1.21
CA ASN A 40 1.67 -2.50 2.42
C ASN A 40 2.98 -3.22 2.09
N GLU A 41 2.92 -4.30 1.32
CA GLU A 41 4.11 -5.02 0.86
C GLU A 41 5.02 -4.14 0.01
N ALA A 42 4.46 -3.35 -0.90
CA ALA A 42 5.23 -2.43 -1.74
C ALA A 42 5.90 -1.32 -0.92
N ILE A 43 5.23 -0.77 0.08
CA ILE A 43 5.80 0.19 1.03
C ILE A 43 6.91 -0.47 1.85
N CYS A 44 6.68 -1.68 2.35
CA CYS A 44 7.65 -2.44 3.13
C CYS A 44 8.91 -2.73 2.30
N GLY A 45 8.75 -3.21 1.06
CA GLY A 45 9.84 -3.47 0.13
C GLY A 45 10.58 -2.21 -0.29
N TYR A 46 9.87 -1.08 -0.43
CA TYR A 46 10.49 0.22 -0.69
C TYR A 46 11.35 0.66 0.50
N ILE A 47 10.81 0.63 1.72
CA ILE A 47 11.56 0.99 2.93
C ILE A 47 12.75 0.04 3.13
N ALA A 48 12.59 -1.26 2.89
CA ALA A 48 13.67 -2.24 2.96
C ALA A 48 14.75 -2.05 1.88
N SER A 49 14.37 -1.58 0.69
CA SER A 49 15.34 -1.25 -0.38
C SER A 49 16.07 0.06 -0.11
N VAL A 50 15.43 1.00 0.58
CA VAL A 50 15.96 2.35 0.84
C VAL A 50 16.73 2.40 2.17
N GLY A 51 16.40 1.52 3.11
CA GLY A 51 17.05 1.39 4.41
C GLY A 51 17.52 -0.05 4.60
N ASP A 52 18.83 -0.26 4.49
CA ASP A 52 19.57 -1.49 4.77
C ASP A 52 19.39 -2.07 6.19
N PHE A 53 18.41 -1.62 6.99
CA PHE A 53 18.23 -2.14 8.36
C PHE A 53 16.78 -2.08 8.87
N VAL A 54 16.42 -3.19 9.54
CA VAL A 54 15.41 -3.45 10.60
C VAL A 54 13.94 -3.80 10.27
N PRO A 55 13.30 -4.62 11.14
CA PRO A 55 12.53 -5.80 10.78
C PRO A 55 11.05 -5.63 11.17
N GLU A 56 10.28 -6.71 10.99
CA GLU A 56 9.04 -7.07 11.70
C GLU A 56 8.32 -5.93 12.46
N LYS A 57 7.26 -5.36 11.87
CA LYS A 57 5.94 -5.44 12.52
C LYS A 57 4.79 -4.99 11.61
N ARG A 58 3.98 -6.01 11.33
CA ARG A 58 2.53 -6.02 11.18
C ARG A 58 1.84 -5.01 12.10
N GLU A 59 0.97 -4.16 11.54
CA GLU A 59 -0.30 -3.84 12.17
C GLU A 59 -1.33 -3.47 11.10
N LEU A 60 -2.38 -4.31 11.03
CA LEU A 60 -3.62 -4.07 10.32
C LEU A 60 -4.30 -2.85 10.96
N ILE A 61 -4.78 -1.91 10.15
CA ILE A 61 -5.70 -0.88 10.65
C ILE A 61 -7.06 -1.03 9.99
N GLU A 62 -8.00 -1.62 10.70
CA GLU A 62 -9.44 -1.44 10.52
C GLU A 62 -9.79 0.06 10.51
N VAL A 63 -10.64 0.48 9.57
CA VAL A 63 -11.78 1.43 9.69
C VAL A 63 -12.52 1.48 8.36
#